data_AF-A0AAG5DRW0-F1
#
_entry.id   AF-A0AAG5DRW0-F1
#
_cell.length_a   1.000
_cell.length_b   1.000
_cell.length_c   1.000
_cell.angle_alpha   90.00
_cell.angle_beta   90.00
_cell.angle_gamma   90.00
#
_symmetry.space_group_name_H-M   'P 1'
#
loop_
_entity.id
_entity.type
_entity.pdbx_description
1 polymer ?
#
loop_
_entity_poly.entity_id
_entity_poly.type
_entity_poly.pdbx_seq_one_letter_code
_entity_poly.pdbx_strand_id
1 'polypeptide(L)'
;MGKTEPLIVQYKNRWYDFTEFAHKHPGGKNSLTGLHHKDMEDRFERAPGHSQAAKYLMREYQINHTNSPQTAKQNGFSLNGTTKPTAVNGSVSNGLKNGVKPTSNGFHSSQTPSAGDDLTQLTDESMEHLVDWRKPMVFQIHKMGDKYAEWVNKPVDRELRLFGPSWVENMTKTPWWIVPAFWIPAIGYIIVHYGAPDLAHGRGFDDAAQSFLTPELYLHLVIGAFAWTLLEYALHRWVFHLDPKQNRFLQTFHFLIHGQHHKVPFDSHRLVFPVPPAILLTTIFYQPIYYIFPYPRLTLAGGLIGYLIYDMIHYYLHYGSPAGGHLYHMKRYHYSHHFIHHDQGYGISSDVWDKLFGTRIMLRKLKYLLKW
;
A
#
# COMPACT_ATOMS: atom_id res chain seq x y z
N MET A 1 21.55 -5.97 -6.64
CA MET A 1 20.48 -5.71 -7.64
C MET A 1 21.17 -5.47 -8.97
N GLY A 2 20.80 -6.20 -10.03
CA GLY A 2 21.33 -5.95 -11.37
C GLY A 2 20.94 -4.56 -11.86
N LYS A 3 21.73 -3.96 -12.75
CA LYS A 3 21.39 -2.66 -13.35
C LYS A 3 20.02 -2.78 -14.03
N THR A 4 19.06 -1.94 -13.61
CA THR A 4 17.78 -1.78 -14.28
C THR A 4 18.05 -1.26 -15.69
N GLU A 5 17.52 -1.94 -16.71
CA GLU A 5 17.66 -1.50 -18.09
C GLU A 5 16.81 -0.24 -18.30
N PRO A 6 17.37 0.83 -18.92
CA PRO A 6 16.60 2.03 -19.21
C PRO A 6 15.32 1.73 -19.99
N LEU A 7 14.21 2.34 -19.56
CA LEU A 7 12.91 2.25 -20.23
C LEU A 7 12.31 3.64 -20.43
N ILE A 8 12.85 4.37 -21.39
CA ILE A 8 12.31 5.63 -21.88
C ILE A 8 11.28 5.36 -22.97
N VAL A 9 10.07 5.92 -22.84
CA VAL A 9 8.96 5.74 -23.80
C VAL A 9 8.32 7.07 -24.15
N GLN A 10 7.71 7.16 -25.34
CA GLN A 10 6.96 8.34 -25.78
C GLN A 10 5.46 8.07 -25.68
N TYR A 11 4.70 9.07 -25.24
CA TYR A 11 3.23 9.03 -25.24
C TYR A 11 2.69 10.45 -25.45
N LYS A 12 1.82 10.64 -26.46
CA LYS A 12 1.24 11.96 -26.80
C LYS A 12 2.27 13.08 -26.86
N ASN A 13 3.36 12.84 -27.60
CA ASN A 13 4.48 13.77 -27.77
C ASN A 13 5.26 14.14 -26.49
N ARG A 14 5.12 13.38 -25.41
CA ARG A 14 5.89 13.55 -24.16
C ARG A 14 6.72 12.31 -23.88
N TRP A 15 7.86 12.50 -23.22
CA TRP A 15 8.77 11.41 -22.85
C TRP A 15 8.59 11.03 -21.38
N TYR A 16 8.67 9.74 -21.09
CA TYR A 16 8.49 9.16 -19.76
C TYR A 16 9.62 8.17 -19.46
N ASP A 17 10.12 8.15 -18.22
CA ASP A 17 11.11 7.19 -17.75
C ASP A 17 10.46 6.16 -16.80
N PHE A 18 10.23 4.95 -17.31
CA PHE A 18 9.66 3.84 -16.56
C PHE A 18 10.70 2.85 -16.06
N THR A 19 11.98 3.19 -16.06
CA THR A 19 13.08 2.29 -15.65
C THR A 19 12.80 1.65 -14.28
N GLU A 20 12.43 2.46 -13.29
CA GLU A 20 12.10 1.99 -11.94
C GLU A 20 10.65 1.46 -11.82
N PHE A 21 9.73 1.99 -12.64
CA PHE A 21 8.32 1.58 -12.62
C PHE A 21 8.11 0.18 -13.22
N ALA A 22 8.99 -0.28 -14.10
CA ALA A 22 8.80 -1.54 -14.83
C ALA A 22 8.57 -2.75 -13.91
N HIS A 23 9.23 -2.77 -12.75
CA HIS A 23 9.07 -3.83 -11.73
C HIS A 23 7.81 -3.69 -10.88
N LYS A 24 7.26 -2.46 -10.80
CA LYS A 24 6.02 -2.12 -10.10
C LYS A 24 4.79 -2.28 -11.00
N HIS A 25 4.99 -2.40 -12.32
CA HIS A 25 3.92 -2.38 -13.30
C HIS A 25 2.90 -3.52 -13.08
N PRO A 26 1.60 -3.21 -12.92
CA PRO A 26 0.60 -4.23 -12.63
C PRO A 26 0.46 -5.31 -13.71
N GLY A 27 0.70 -4.94 -14.97
CA GLY A 27 0.73 -5.84 -16.12
C GLY A 27 2.04 -6.64 -16.28
N GLY A 28 2.99 -6.52 -15.34
CA GLY A 28 4.32 -7.14 -15.41
C GLY A 28 5.30 -6.40 -16.32
N LYS A 29 6.60 -6.51 -16.06
CA LYS A 29 7.67 -5.89 -16.85
C LYS A 29 7.73 -6.40 -18.28
N ASN A 30 7.35 -7.67 -18.50
CA ASN A 30 7.34 -8.26 -19.83
C ASN A 30 6.25 -7.67 -20.75
N SER A 31 5.25 -6.98 -20.20
CA SER A 31 4.32 -6.20 -21.02
C SER A 31 4.92 -4.87 -21.49
N LEU A 32 6.12 -4.49 -21.04
CA LEU A 32 6.81 -3.27 -21.46
C LEU A 32 7.97 -3.55 -22.43
N THR A 33 8.28 -4.82 -22.66
CA THR A 33 9.35 -5.24 -23.57
C THR A 33 9.14 -4.65 -24.97
N GLY A 34 10.23 -4.14 -25.54
CA GLY A 34 10.27 -3.58 -26.89
C GLY A 34 9.68 -2.17 -27.02
N LEU A 35 9.33 -1.50 -25.91
CA LEU A 35 8.85 -0.11 -25.90
C LEU A 35 9.96 0.94 -25.78
N HIS A 36 11.20 0.54 -25.44
CA HIS A 36 12.30 1.49 -25.29
C HIS A 36 12.49 2.34 -26.55
N HIS A 37 12.45 3.67 -26.39
CA HIS A 37 12.45 4.68 -27.45
C HIS A 37 11.34 4.53 -28.49
N LYS A 38 10.17 3.99 -28.11
CA LYS A 38 9.00 3.92 -28.98
C LYS A 38 7.83 4.70 -28.42
N ASP A 39 6.92 5.07 -29.33
CA ASP A 39 5.60 5.56 -28.98
C ASP A 39 4.73 4.40 -28.48
N MET A 40 4.09 4.60 -27.32
CA MET A 40 3.22 3.61 -26.68
C MET A 40 1.73 3.98 -26.75
N GLU A 41 1.33 5.08 -27.38
CA GLU A 41 -0.05 5.59 -27.40
C GLU A 41 -1.06 4.54 -27.82
N ASP A 42 -0.87 3.92 -28.99
CA ASP A 42 -1.77 2.87 -29.47
C ASP A 42 -1.83 1.69 -28.48
N ARG A 43 -0.69 1.26 -27.93
CA ARG A 43 -0.65 0.13 -26.98
C ARG A 43 -1.29 0.48 -25.63
N PHE A 44 -1.16 1.72 -25.19
CA PHE A 44 -1.63 2.20 -23.90
C PHE A 44 -3.13 2.50 -23.90
N GLU A 45 -3.66 2.98 -25.03
CA GLU A 45 -5.08 3.29 -25.22
C GLU A 45 -5.89 2.09 -25.76
N ARG A 46 -5.23 1.03 -26.24
CA ARG A 46 -5.91 -0.18 -26.76
C ARG A 46 -6.83 -0.82 -25.72
N ALA A 47 -8.04 -1.17 -26.15
CA ALA A 47 -9.05 -1.77 -25.30
C ALA A 47 -8.63 -3.12 -24.66
N PRO A 48 -8.93 -3.35 -23.36
CA PRO A 48 -9.43 -2.35 -22.41
C PRO A 48 -8.29 -1.38 -22.05
N GLY A 49 -8.52 -0.09 -22.27
CA GLY A 49 -7.53 0.96 -22.02
C GLY A 49 -7.19 1.08 -20.53
N HIS A 50 -6.11 1.78 -20.22
CA HIS A 50 -5.71 2.04 -18.83
C HIS A 50 -6.75 2.93 -18.12
N SER A 51 -6.99 2.66 -16.82
CA SER A 51 -7.86 3.49 -15.98
C SER A 51 -7.31 4.91 -15.84
N GLN A 52 -8.17 5.88 -15.51
CA GLN A 52 -7.71 7.27 -15.29
C GLN A 52 -6.64 7.34 -14.19
N ALA A 53 -6.77 6.55 -13.11
CA ALA A 53 -5.76 6.43 -12.06
C ALA A 53 -4.38 5.99 -12.62
N ALA A 54 -4.34 5.01 -13.52
CA ALA A 54 -3.10 4.60 -14.18
C ALA A 54 -2.52 5.70 -15.08
N LYS A 55 -3.38 6.47 -15.79
CA LYS A 55 -2.94 7.63 -16.58
C LYS A 55 -2.35 8.73 -15.69
N TYR A 56 -2.88 8.94 -14.48
CA TYR A 56 -2.34 9.89 -13.52
C TYR A 56 -0.99 9.43 -12.95
N LEU A 57 -0.90 8.18 -12.52
CA LEU A 57 0.34 7.60 -12.01
C LEU A 57 1.48 7.71 -13.04
N MET A 58 1.19 7.46 -14.32
CA MET A 58 2.16 7.64 -15.41
C MET A 58 2.76 9.05 -15.46
N ARG A 59 1.98 10.10 -15.13
CA ARG A 59 2.47 11.49 -15.19
C ARG A 59 3.64 11.75 -14.25
N GLU A 60 3.77 10.97 -13.17
CA GLU A 60 4.87 11.10 -12.21
C GLU A 60 6.23 10.70 -12.80
N TYR A 61 6.21 9.94 -13.89
CA TYR A 61 7.41 9.49 -14.62
C TYR A 61 7.73 10.36 -15.84
N GLN A 62 7.03 11.48 -16.03
CA GLN A 62 7.28 12.37 -17.18
C GLN A 62 8.66 13.04 -17.06
N ILE A 63 9.45 12.98 -18.14
CA ILE A 63 10.73 13.68 -18.25
C ILE A 63 10.45 15.15 -18.58
N ASN A 64 10.73 16.05 -17.64
CA ASN A 64 10.64 17.48 -17.87
C ASN A 64 11.98 18.01 -18.41
N HIS A 65 11.99 18.54 -19.63
CA HIS A 65 13.19 19.09 -20.30
C HIS A 65 13.76 20.37 -19.66
N THR A 66 13.24 20.83 -18.51
CA THR A 66 13.59 22.12 -17.89
C THR A 66 14.48 22.03 -16.65
N ASN A 67 14.99 20.86 -16.27
CA ASN A 67 15.93 20.77 -15.15
C ASN A 67 17.39 20.70 -15.61
N SER A 68 18.04 21.88 -15.65
CA SER A 68 19.46 22.00 -15.34
C SER A 68 19.81 21.24 -14.04
N PRO A 69 21.07 20.81 -13.81
CA PRO A 69 21.44 19.78 -12.82
C PRO A 69 21.24 20.10 -11.33
N GLN A 70 20.45 21.10 -10.95
CA GLN A 70 20.29 21.54 -9.56
C GLN A 70 18.96 21.12 -8.89
N THR A 71 18.02 20.50 -9.61
CA THR A 71 16.74 20.01 -9.04
C THR A 71 16.58 18.48 -9.08
N ALA A 72 17.63 17.74 -9.41
CA ALA A 72 17.67 16.27 -9.33
C ALA A 72 18.03 15.73 -7.92
N LYS A 73 17.89 16.55 -6.86
CA LYS A 73 18.08 16.15 -5.46
C LYS A 73 16.78 16.30 -4.65
N GLN A 74 15.77 15.52 -4.97
CA GLN A 74 14.71 15.17 -4.00
C GLN A 74 14.31 13.68 -4.04
N ASN A 75 15.07 12.83 -4.72
CA ASN A 75 15.03 11.38 -4.49
C ASN A 75 16.37 10.98 -3.87
N GLY A 76 16.35 10.69 -2.57
CA GLY A 76 17.53 10.44 -1.76
C GLY A 76 18.28 9.18 -2.21
N PHE A 77 19.36 9.36 -2.94
CA PHE A 77 20.52 8.46 -2.93
C PHE A 77 21.75 9.23 -3.39
N SER A 78 22.69 9.48 -2.48
CA SER A 78 23.95 10.18 -2.77
C SER A 78 25.09 9.16 -2.68
N LEU A 79 25.75 8.88 -3.80
CA LEU A 79 27.10 8.31 -3.83
C LEU A 79 28.08 9.43 -3.49
N ASN A 80 28.71 9.38 -2.31
CA ASN A 80 29.73 10.35 -1.93
C ASN A 80 31.11 9.91 -2.45
N GLY A 81 31.58 10.61 -3.48
CA GLY A 81 33.00 10.86 -3.73
C GLY A 81 33.39 12.20 -3.10
N THR A 82 34.54 12.20 -2.43
CA THR A 82 35.22 13.27 -1.68
C THR A 82 35.17 14.68 -2.27
N THR A 83 34.92 15.68 -1.41
CA THR A 83 35.82 16.85 -1.13
C THR A 83 35.19 17.79 -0.08
N LYS A 84 36.04 18.36 0.78
CA LYS A 84 35.72 19.24 1.92
C LYS A 84 35.12 20.60 1.48
N PRO A 85 34.23 21.22 2.28
CA PRO A 85 33.89 22.64 2.13
C PRO A 85 34.52 23.52 3.21
N THR A 86 35.11 24.63 2.76
CA THR A 86 35.50 25.80 3.56
C THR A 86 34.28 26.71 3.77
N ALA A 87 34.16 27.24 4.99
CA ALA A 87 33.06 28.07 5.48
C ALA A 87 33.18 29.55 5.06
N VAL A 88 32.05 30.24 4.84
CA VAL A 88 31.89 31.69 5.09
C VAL A 88 30.44 32.03 5.49
N ASN A 89 30.32 32.84 6.55
CA ASN A 89 29.12 33.40 7.18
C ASN A 89 28.56 34.64 6.43
N GLY A 90 27.28 34.98 6.67
CA GLY A 90 26.71 36.32 6.46
C GLY A 90 25.19 36.26 6.23
N SER A 91 24.37 36.33 7.29
CA SER A 91 23.78 37.54 7.90
C SER A 91 22.39 37.90 7.35
N VAL A 92 21.47 38.01 8.29
CA VAL A 92 20.03 38.27 8.19
C VAL A 92 19.74 39.77 8.02
N SER A 93 18.69 40.14 7.28
CA SER A 93 17.84 41.28 7.66
C SER A 93 16.42 41.16 7.10
N ASN A 94 15.45 41.28 8.02
CA ASN A 94 14.02 41.40 7.80
C ASN A 94 13.66 42.86 7.49
N GLY A 95 12.67 43.06 6.60
CA GLY A 95 12.03 44.36 6.37
C GLY A 95 10.58 44.19 5.92
N LEU A 96 9.65 44.27 6.87
CA LEU A 96 8.21 44.44 6.63
C LEU A 96 7.91 45.87 6.15
N LYS A 97 6.96 46.03 5.22
CA LYS A 97 5.98 47.15 5.18
C LYS A 97 4.86 46.90 4.14
N ASN A 98 3.62 46.98 4.64
CA ASN A 98 2.36 47.53 4.11
C ASN A 98 2.19 47.60 2.56
N GLY A 99 1.14 47.11 1.90
CA GLY A 99 -0.28 47.09 2.26
C GLY A 99 -1.04 48.14 1.45
N VAL A 100 -1.57 47.81 0.27
CA VAL A 100 -2.59 48.58 -0.47
C VAL A 100 -3.35 47.65 -1.43
N LYS A 101 -4.69 47.60 -1.32
CA LYS A 101 -5.61 47.18 -2.40
C LYS A 101 -6.04 48.41 -3.20
N PRO A 102 -6.27 48.27 -4.51
CA PRO A 102 -7.52 48.79 -5.05
C PRO A 102 -8.23 47.83 -6.00
N THR A 103 -9.54 48.05 -6.06
CA THR A 103 -10.56 47.45 -6.90
C THR A 103 -10.54 47.96 -8.35
N SER A 104 -11.00 47.12 -9.29
CA SER A 104 -12.01 47.40 -10.33
C SER A 104 -11.68 46.93 -11.76
N ASN A 105 -12.61 46.11 -12.26
CA ASN A 105 -13.17 45.93 -13.61
C ASN A 105 -12.35 46.22 -14.88
N GLY A 106 -12.40 45.21 -15.77
CA GLY A 106 -12.60 45.41 -17.21
C GLY A 106 -11.49 44.84 -18.09
N PHE A 107 -11.78 43.78 -18.85
CA PHE A 107 -11.78 43.79 -20.32
C PHE A 107 -11.90 42.35 -20.84
N HIS A 108 -13.00 42.09 -21.57
CA HIS A 108 -13.13 40.94 -22.46
C HIS A 108 -12.11 41.08 -23.59
N SER A 109 -11.29 40.05 -23.80
CA SER A 109 -10.71 39.78 -25.11
C SER A 109 -11.04 38.34 -25.48
N SER A 110 -11.86 38.23 -26.53
CA SER A 110 -12.16 37.00 -27.25
C SER A 110 -10.88 36.51 -27.95
N GLN A 111 -10.34 35.38 -27.51
CA GLN A 111 -9.38 34.61 -28.29
C GLN A 111 -9.99 33.25 -28.63
N THR A 112 -10.06 32.99 -29.93
CA THR A 112 -10.33 31.73 -30.60
C THR A 112 -9.49 30.59 -30.02
N PRO A 113 -10.02 29.37 -29.80
CA PRO A 113 -9.21 28.28 -29.29
C PRO A 113 -8.30 27.75 -30.39
N SER A 114 -6.98 27.83 -30.19
CA SER A 114 -6.02 27.02 -30.95
C SER A 114 -6.14 25.56 -30.52
N ALA A 115 -6.30 24.67 -31.50
CA ALA A 115 -6.23 23.23 -31.30
C ALA A 115 -4.80 22.83 -30.85
N GLY A 116 -4.57 22.76 -29.55
CA GLY A 116 -3.26 22.44 -28.97
C GLY A 116 -3.18 22.37 -27.45
N ASP A 117 -4.26 22.66 -26.73
CA ASP A 117 -4.23 22.83 -25.26
C ASP A 117 -5.19 21.90 -24.49
N ASP A 118 -5.55 20.76 -25.08
CA ASP A 118 -6.49 19.79 -24.49
C ASP A 118 -5.92 18.99 -23.29
N LEU A 119 -4.64 19.23 -22.94
CA LEU A 119 -3.92 18.54 -21.86
C LEU A 119 -3.73 19.38 -20.59
N THR A 120 -3.93 20.70 -20.65
CA THR A 120 -3.88 21.59 -19.49
C THR A 120 -5.27 21.79 -18.86
N GLN A 121 -6.34 21.52 -19.61
CA GLN A 121 -7.74 21.70 -19.19
C GLN A 121 -8.52 20.41 -18.85
N LEU A 122 -7.87 19.23 -18.86
CA LEU A 122 -8.37 18.13 -18.05
C LEU A 122 -8.17 18.56 -16.59
N THR A 123 -9.24 19.06 -15.98
CA THR A 123 -9.36 19.33 -14.54
C THR A 123 -8.54 18.34 -13.76
N ASP A 124 -7.86 18.78 -12.70
CA ASP A 124 -7.01 17.94 -11.85
C ASP A 124 -7.82 16.87 -11.09
N GLU A 125 -8.38 15.89 -11.82
CA GLU A 125 -9.19 14.81 -11.27
C GLU A 125 -8.32 13.82 -10.48
N SER A 126 -6.99 13.95 -10.54
CA SER A 126 -6.10 13.25 -9.61
C SER A 126 -6.36 13.67 -8.16
N MET A 127 -6.89 14.89 -7.95
CA MET A 127 -7.15 15.50 -6.64
C MET A 127 -5.88 15.69 -5.79
N GLU A 128 -4.70 15.58 -6.38
CA GLU A 128 -3.43 15.73 -5.65
C GLU A 128 -3.20 17.15 -5.14
N HIS A 129 -3.82 18.18 -5.75
CA HIS A 129 -3.80 19.55 -5.24
C HIS A 129 -4.48 19.73 -3.87
N LEU A 130 -5.29 18.77 -3.41
CA LEU A 130 -6.00 18.86 -2.12
C LEU A 130 -5.06 18.73 -0.91
N VAL A 131 -3.87 18.16 -1.11
CA VAL A 131 -2.89 17.89 -0.06
C VAL A 131 -1.50 18.40 -0.45
N ASP A 132 -0.69 18.76 0.55
CA ASP A 132 0.71 19.10 0.37
C ASP A 132 1.57 17.91 0.81
N TRP A 133 2.13 17.18 -0.15
CA TRP A 133 2.98 16.00 0.08
C TRP A 133 4.28 16.31 0.84
N ARG A 134 4.68 17.58 0.95
CA ARG A 134 5.84 18.01 1.74
C ARG A 134 5.51 18.13 3.23
N LYS A 135 4.24 18.08 3.59
CA LYS A 135 3.75 18.23 4.96
C LYS A 135 3.20 16.90 5.50
N PRO A 136 3.15 16.73 6.83
CA PRO A 136 2.56 15.55 7.45
C PRO A 136 1.11 15.30 6.99
N MET A 137 0.82 14.10 6.48
CA MET A 137 -0.44 13.78 5.81
C MET A 137 -1.62 13.67 6.77
N VAL A 138 -1.41 13.15 7.99
CA VAL A 138 -2.49 12.91 8.97
C VAL A 138 -3.29 14.18 9.28
N PHE A 139 -2.61 15.33 9.35
CA PHE A 139 -3.25 16.62 9.63
C PHE A 139 -3.91 17.27 8.42
N GLN A 140 -3.87 16.61 7.26
CA GLN A 140 -4.44 17.11 6.00
C GLN A 140 -5.65 16.30 5.54
N ILE A 141 -5.83 15.06 6.04
CA ILE A 141 -6.92 14.15 5.63
C ILE A 141 -8.30 14.80 5.73
N HIS A 142 -8.55 15.53 6.81
CA HIS A 142 -9.84 16.18 7.04
C HIS A 142 -10.23 17.21 5.96
N LYS A 143 -9.27 17.69 5.15
CA LYS A 143 -9.52 18.70 4.11
C LYS A 143 -10.23 18.11 2.90
N MET A 144 -10.22 16.79 2.75
CA MET A 144 -10.75 16.14 1.56
C MET A 144 -12.26 16.00 1.56
N GLY A 145 -12.91 15.99 2.73
CA GLY A 145 -14.36 15.97 2.82
C GLY A 145 -14.96 14.79 2.05
N ASP A 146 -15.90 15.07 1.17
CA ASP A 146 -16.57 14.10 0.28
C ASP A 146 -15.64 13.46 -0.77
N LYS A 147 -14.51 14.08 -1.11
CA LYS A 147 -13.54 13.58 -2.09
C LYS A 147 -12.60 12.50 -1.56
N TYR A 148 -12.63 12.23 -0.26
CA TYR A 148 -11.69 11.31 0.40
C TYR A 148 -11.67 9.91 -0.24
N ALA A 149 -12.85 9.30 -0.42
CA ALA A 149 -12.97 7.92 -0.88
C ALA A 149 -12.45 7.74 -2.31
N GLU A 150 -12.65 8.75 -3.16
CA GLU A 150 -12.13 8.74 -4.52
C GLU A 150 -10.61 9.02 -4.54
N TRP A 151 -10.13 9.98 -3.72
CA TRP A 151 -8.70 10.31 -3.68
C TRP A 151 -7.83 9.18 -3.13
N VAL A 152 -8.29 8.48 -2.07
CA VAL A 152 -7.49 7.45 -1.40
C VAL A 152 -7.27 6.23 -2.28
N ASN A 153 -8.22 5.96 -3.19
CA ASN A 153 -8.18 4.84 -4.14
C ASN A 153 -7.50 5.19 -5.47
N LYS A 154 -6.90 6.38 -5.60
CA LYS A 154 -6.06 6.77 -6.75
C LYS A 154 -4.59 6.65 -6.37
N PRO A 155 -3.89 5.55 -6.74
CA PRO A 155 -2.53 5.30 -6.29
C PRO A 155 -1.52 6.32 -6.85
N VAL A 156 -0.47 6.60 -6.07
CA VAL A 156 0.69 7.42 -6.46
C VAL A 156 1.99 6.70 -6.07
N ASP A 157 3.12 7.07 -6.70
CA ASP A 157 4.46 6.57 -6.35
C ASP A 157 5.29 7.70 -5.72
N ARG A 158 4.86 8.13 -4.52
CA ARG A 158 5.46 9.24 -3.77
C ARG A 158 5.85 8.81 -2.36
N GLU A 159 6.83 9.50 -1.79
CA GLU A 159 7.14 9.36 -0.36
C GLU A 159 5.97 9.90 0.47
N LEU A 160 5.44 9.07 1.38
CA LEU A 160 4.40 9.45 2.33
C LEU A 160 4.99 9.72 3.71
N ARG A 161 4.79 10.94 4.20
CA ARG A 161 5.08 11.32 5.59
C ARG A 161 3.79 11.48 6.38
N LEU A 162 3.58 10.67 7.42
CA LEU A 162 2.39 10.77 8.27
C LEU A 162 2.52 11.87 9.33
N PHE A 163 3.68 11.98 9.97
CA PHE A 163 3.90 12.85 11.13
C PHE A 163 5.06 13.84 10.95
N GLY A 164 4.97 14.98 11.64
CA GLY A 164 6.00 16.02 11.61
C GLY A 164 7.32 15.58 12.23
N PRO A 165 7.35 15.21 13.53
CA PRO A 165 8.58 14.77 14.18
C PRO A 165 9.10 13.46 13.57
N SER A 166 10.37 13.42 13.17
CA SER A 166 10.96 12.26 12.49
C SER A 166 10.96 10.98 13.32
N TRP A 167 11.03 11.08 14.65
CA TRP A 167 10.98 9.92 15.53
C TRP A 167 9.58 9.27 15.52
N VAL A 168 8.51 10.08 15.53
CA VAL A 168 7.12 9.56 15.39
C VAL A 168 6.94 8.94 14.02
N GLU A 169 7.41 9.62 12.96
CA GLU A 169 7.36 9.11 11.60
C GLU A 169 8.05 7.74 11.47
N ASN A 170 9.24 7.59 12.05
CA ASN A 170 9.98 6.34 12.03
C ASN A 170 9.24 5.19 12.75
N MET A 171 8.49 5.46 13.83
CA MET A 171 7.67 4.45 14.52
C MET A 171 6.52 3.92 13.67
N THR A 172 6.17 4.62 12.60
CA THR A 172 5.05 4.23 11.73
C THR A 172 5.51 3.46 10.50
N LYS A 173 6.82 3.38 10.26
CA LYS A 173 7.45 2.60 9.19
C LYS A 173 7.78 1.19 9.70
N THR A 174 7.14 0.17 9.14
CA THR A 174 7.33 -1.23 9.57
C THR A 174 7.96 -2.05 8.44
N PRO A 175 9.28 -2.29 8.47
CA PRO A 175 9.90 -3.29 7.60
C PRO A 175 9.23 -4.66 7.75
N TRP A 176 9.06 -5.38 6.64
CA TRP A 176 8.34 -6.66 6.61
C TRP A 176 8.86 -7.69 7.62
N TRP A 177 10.17 -7.73 7.86
CA TRP A 177 10.82 -8.71 8.73
C TRP A 177 10.56 -8.46 10.22
N ILE A 178 10.10 -7.27 10.62
CA ILE A 178 9.72 -7.00 12.02
C ILE A 178 8.56 -7.90 12.45
N VAL A 179 7.58 -8.11 11.58
CA VAL A 179 6.39 -8.92 11.87
C VAL A 179 6.76 -10.37 12.20
N PRO A 180 7.46 -11.16 11.35
CA PRO A 180 7.88 -12.51 11.73
C PRO A 180 8.88 -12.52 12.89
N ALA A 181 9.81 -11.56 12.97
CA ALA A 181 10.78 -11.50 14.07
C ALA A 181 10.13 -11.37 15.44
N PHE A 182 9.00 -10.67 15.53
CA PHE A 182 8.22 -10.56 16.76
C PHE A 182 7.24 -11.72 16.95
N TRP A 183 6.44 -12.03 15.93
CA TRP A 183 5.31 -12.94 16.09
C TRP A 183 5.71 -14.42 16.17
N ILE A 184 6.78 -14.85 15.49
CA ILE A 184 7.24 -16.25 15.58
C ILE A 184 7.62 -16.62 17.03
N PRO A 185 8.50 -15.88 17.73
CA PRO A 185 8.81 -16.21 19.12
C PRO A 185 7.61 -15.99 20.06
N ALA A 186 6.76 -14.98 19.82
CA ALA A 186 5.56 -14.77 20.63
C ALA A 186 4.56 -15.94 20.51
N ILE A 187 4.30 -16.42 19.30
CA ILE A 187 3.44 -17.59 19.04
C ILE A 187 4.04 -18.84 19.71
N GLY A 188 5.35 -19.07 19.52
CA GLY A 188 6.04 -20.19 20.15
C GLY A 188 5.94 -20.14 21.68
N TYR A 189 6.12 -18.96 22.27
CA TYR A 189 5.96 -18.73 23.71
C TYR A 189 4.52 -19.03 24.17
N ILE A 190 3.50 -18.57 23.43
CA ILE A 190 2.09 -18.86 23.75
C ILE A 190 1.83 -20.38 23.73
N ILE A 191 2.32 -21.08 22.70
CA ILE A 191 2.12 -22.54 22.56
C ILE A 191 2.82 -23.29 23.70
N VAL A 192 4.10 -22.99 23.96
CA VAL A 192 4.93 -23.76 24.90
C VAL A 192 4.58 -23.47 26.37
N HIS A 193 4.39 -22.19 26.73
CA HIS A 193 4.24 -21.79 28.13
C HIS A 193 2.79 -21.67 28.61
N TYR A 194 1.82 -21.69 27.70
CA TYR A 194 0.42 -21.61 28.09
C TYR A 194 -0.44 -22.68 27.41
N GLY A 195 -0.42 -22.75 26.08
CA GLY A 195 -1.30 -23.64 25.32
C GLY A 195 -1.10 -25.13 25.63
N ALA A 196 0.15 -25.62 25.56
CA ALA A 196 0.48 -27.00 25.87
C ALA A 196 0.26 -27.37 27.35
N PRO A 197 0.63 -26.52 28.34
CA PRO A 197 0.25 -26.74 29.73
C PRO A 197 -1.26 -26.78 29.99
N ASP A 198 -2.04 -25.87 29.40
CA ASP A 198 -3.50 -25.85 29.56
C ASP A 198 -4.13 -27.15 29.02
N LEU A 199 -3.65 -27.62 27.87
CA LEU A 199 -4.09 -28.88 27.28
C LEU A 199 -3.70 -30.09 28.14
N ALA A 200 -2.47 -30.13 28.64
CA ALA A 200 -1.98 -31.19 29.52
C ALA A 200 -2.83 -31.27 30.79
N HIS A 201 -3.10 -30.13 31.42
CA HIS A 201 -3.95 -30.06 32.60
C HIS A 201 -5.36 -30.57 32.32
N GLY A 202 -5.98 -30.15 31.21
CA GLY A 202 -7.31 -30.63 30.81
C GLY A 202 -7.36 -32.13 30.48
N ARG A 203 -6.22 -32.73 30.12
CA ARG A 203 -6.07 -34.16 29.82
C ARG A 203 -5.59 -35.01 31.00
N GLY A 204 -5.17 -34.39 32.11
CA GLY A 204 -4.58 -35.08 33.24
C GLY A 204 -3.16 -35.60 32.98
N PHE A 205 -2.41 -34.93 32.12
CA PHE A 205 -1.00 -35.23 31.85
C PHE A 205 -0.08 -34.57 32.89
N ASP A 206 0.91 -35.32 33.36
CA ASP A 206 1.91 -34.82 34.32
C ASP A 206 2.97 -33.93 33.66
N ASP A 207 3.20 -34.10 32.36
CA ASP A 207 4.18 -33.34 31.58
C ASP A 207 3.51 -32.64 30.37
N ALA A 208 3.68 -31.32 30.30
CA ALA A 208 3.18 -30.51 29.19
C ALA A 208 3.75 -30.93 27.84
N ALA A 209 4.92 -31.58 27.80
CA ALA A 209 5.49 -32.11 26.57
C ALA A 209 4.59 -33.16 25.90
N GLN A 210 3.77 -33.87 26.69
CA GLN A 210 2.82 -34.87 26.17
C GLN A 210 1.75 -34.24 25.26
N SER A 211 1.40 -32.96 25.48
CA SER A 211 0.46 -32.24 24.63
C SER A 211 0.91 -32.16 23.17
N PHE A 212 2.22 -32.09 22.89
CA PHE A 212 2.76 -32.05 21.53
C PHE A 212 2.61 -33.38 20.77
N LEU A 213 2.36 -34.47 21.48
CA LEU A 213 2.08 -35.78 20.86
C LEU A 213 0.59 -35.95 20.54
N THR A 214 -0.26 -35.00 20.97
CA THR A 214 -1.71 -35.10 20.76
C THR A 214 -2.14 -34.41 19.46
N PRO A 215 -3.07 -35.01 18.69
CA PRO A 215 -3.66 -34.34 17.52
C PRO A 215 -4.50 -33.12 17.91
N GLU A 216 -5.00 -33.07 19.14
CA GLU A 216 -5.84 -31.99 19.66
C GLU A 216 -5.12 -30.64 19.69
N LEU A 217 -3.83 -30.63 20.04
CA LEU A 217 -3.02 -29.42 20.00
C LEU A 217 -3.02 -28.81 18.58
N TYR A 218 -2.70 -29.64 17.58
CA TYR A 218 -2.63 -29.21 16.19
C TYR A 218 -4.00 -28.85 15.61
N LEU A 219 -5.06 -29.55 16.05
CA LEU A 219 -6.42 -29.23 15.65
C LEU A 219 -6.81 -27.81 16.07
N HIS A 220 -6.50 -27.38 17.30
CA HIS A 220 -6.79 -26.02 17.75
C HIS A 220 -5.97 -24.97 16.99
N LEU A 221 -4.71 -25.28 16.65
CA LEU A 221 -3.90 -24.40 15.79
C LEU A 221 -4.52 -24.25 14.39
N VAL A 222 -4.96 -25.36 13.78
CA VAL A 222 -5.60 -25.35 12.45
C VAL A 222 -6.94 -24.62 12.48
N ILE A 223 -7.76 -24.85 13.51
CA ILE A 223 -9.04 -24.14 13.69
C ILE A 223 -8.79 -22.63 13.80
N GLY A 224 -7.81 -22.22 14.61
CA GLY A 224 -7.43 -20.82 14.74
C GLY A 224 -6.97 -20.21 13.42
N ALA A 225 -6.08 -20.90 12.69
CA ALA A 225 -5.58 -20.44 11.40
C ALA A 225 -6.69 -20.37 10.34
N PHE A 226 -7.65 -21.29 10.37
CA PHE A 226 -8.82 -21.26 9.49
C PHE A 226 -9.75 -20.09 9.86
N ALA A 227 -10.03 -19.88 11.15
CA ALA A 227 -10.83 -18.75 11.64
C ALA A 227 -10.20 -17.40 11.25
N TRP A 228 -8.87 -17.33 11.23
CA TRP A 228 -8.16 -16.16 10.72
C TRP A 228 -8.54 -15.85 9.26
N THR A 229 -8.67 -16.83 8.37
CA THR A 229 -9.01 -16.54 6.96
C THR A 229 -10.37 -15.85 6.81
N LEU A 230 -11.33 -16.16 7.69
CA LEU A 230 -12.62 -15.47 7.73
C LEU A 230 -12.46 -14.07 8.33
N LEU A 231 -11.66 -13.93 9.40
CA LEU A 231 -11.38 -12.65 10.02
C LEU A 231 -10.63 -11.70 9.06
N GLU A 232 -9.67 -12.21 8.30
CA GLU A 232 -8.97 -11.50 7.22
C GLU A 232 -9.98 -10.90 6.25
N TYR A 233 -10.87 -11.72 5.69
CA TYR A 233 -11.90 -11.27 4.77
C TYR A 233 -12.82 -10.21 5.41
N ALA A 234 -13.24 -10.45 6.65
CA ALA A 234 -14.13 -9.56 7.39
C ALA A 234 -13.49 -8.19 7.66
N LEU A 235 -12.26 -8.18 8.16
CA LEU A 235 -11.50 -6.97 8.41
C LEU A 235 -11.23 -6.22 7.12
N HIS A 236 -10.78 -6.93 6.08
CA HIS A 236 -10.47 -6.28 4.82
C HIS A 236 -11.71 -5.63 4.19
N ARG A 237 -12.86 -6.33 4.19
CA ARG A 237 -14.10 -5.80 3.62
C ARG A 237 -14.75 -4.69 4.45
N TRP A 238 -14.96 -4.92 5.76
CA TRP A 238 -15.83 -4.05 6.55
C TRP A 238 -15.08 -3.02 7.39
N VAL A 239 -13.79 -3.22 7.65
CA VAL A 239 -12.98 -2.31 8.47
C VAL A 239 -11.99 -1.54 7.59
N PHE A 240 -11.22 -2.24 6.76
CA PHE A 240 -10.18 -1.65 5.93
C PHE A 240 -10.73 -0.96 4.68
N HIS A 241 -11.88 -1.40 4.17
CA HIS A 241 -12.67 -0.74 3.12
C HIS A 241 -13.96 -0.08 3.65
N LEU A 242 -13.95 0.31 4.93
CA LEU A 242 -15.03 1.12 5.51
C LEU A 242 -15.20 2.41 4.70
N ASP A 243 -16.41 2.74 4.25
CA ASP A 243 -16.74 4.06 3.72
C ASP A 243 -16.88 5.07 4.88
N PRO A 244 -15.91 5.99 5.06
CA PRO A 244 -15.93 6.92 6.18
C PRO A 244 -16.89 8.10 5.94
N LYS A 245 -17.50 8.21 4.74
CA LYS A 245 -18.30 9.36 4.31
C LYS A 245 -17.55 10.67 4.60
N GLN A 246 -18.24 11.67 5.16
CA GLN A 246 -17.66 12.97 5.52
C GLN A 246 -17.09 13.02 6.95
N ASN A 247 -17.05 11.90 7.68
CA ASN A 247 -16.57 11.89 9.06
C ASN A 247 -15.04 11.92 9.11
N ARG A 248 -14.47 13.08 9.48
CA ARG A 248 -13.02 13.31 9.55
C ARG A 248 -12.24 12.29 10.40
N PHE A 249 -12.84 11.81 11.49
CA PHE A 249 -12.19 10.84 12.38
C PHE A 249 -12.13 9.47 11.70
N LEU A 250 -13.22 9.04 11.07
CA LEU A 250 -13.26 7.80 10.31
C LEU A 250 -12.35 7.85 9.08
N GLN A 251 -12.26 9.00 8.38
CA GLN A 251 -11.33 9.17 7.27
C GLN A 251 -9.88 9.03 7.70
N THR A 252 -9.51 9.65 8.83
CA THR A 252 -8.15 9.55 9.38
C THR A 252 -7.87 8.12 9.85
N PHE A 253 -8.84 7.49 10.52
CA PHE A 253 -8.74 6.09 10.96
C PHE A 253 -8.56 5.14 9.76
N HIS A 254 -9.44 5.21 8.77
CA HIS A 254 -9.34 4.44 7.52
C HIS A 254 -7.99 4.65 6.83
N PHE A 255 -7.53 5.91 6.74
CA PHE A 255 -6.23 6.22 6.14
C PHE A 255 -5.08 5.52 6.85
N LEU A 256 -5.08 5.53 8.19
CA LEU A 256 -4.01 4.94 8.99
C LEU A 256 -3.99 3.41 8.95
N ILE A 257 -5.15 2.74 8.84
CA ILE A 257 -5.20 1.28 8.88
C ILE A 257 -5.05 0.63 7.50
N HIS A 258 -5.48 1.30 6.42
CA HIS A 258 -5.45 0.71 5.08
C HIS A 258 -5.41 1.71 3.93
N GLY A 259 -6.04 2.88 4.06
CA GLY A 259 -6.10 3.87 2.98
C GLY A 259 -4.72 4.34 2.52
N GLN A 260 -3.74 4.47 3.42
CA GLN A 260 -2.36 4.78 3.04
C GLN A 260 -1.76 3.71 2.13
N HIS A 261 -2.08 2.44 2.34
CA HIS A 261 -1.59 1.35 1.53
C HIS A 261 -2.18 1.38 0.10
N HIS A 262 -3.47 1.69 -0.04
CA HIS A 262 -4.08 1.92 -1.36
C HIS A 262 -3.52 3.17 -2.04
N LYS A 263 -3.20 4.21 -1.26
CA LYS A 263 -2.70 5.47 -1.80
C LYS A 263 -1.25 5.37 -2.28
N VAL A 264 -0.37 4.73 -1.51
CA VAL A 264 1.05 4.52 -1.83
C VAL A 264 1.39 3.02 -1.80
N PRO A 265 0.87 2.21 -2.74
CA PRO A 265 0.99 0.76 -2.69
C PRO A 265 2.44 0.26 -2.83
N PHE A 266 3.33 1.11 -3.33
CA PHE A 266 4.75 0.80 -3.53
C PHE A 266 5.67 1.21 -2.37
N ASP A 267 5.11 1.69 -1.24
CA ASP A 267 5.89 1.94 -0.02
C ASP A 267 6.02 0.67 0.81
N SER A 268 7.23 0.09 0.84
CA SER A 268 7.50 -1.18 1.50
C SER A 268 7.39 -1.14 3.03
N HIS A 269 7.34 0.06 3.62
CA HIS A 269 7.25 0.23 5.07
C HIS A 269 5.83 0.54 5.55
N ARG A 270 4.86 0.67 4.63
CA ARG A 270 3.46 1.05 4.89
C ARG A 270 2.45 -0.04 4.50
N LEU A 271 2.94 -1.26 4.35
CA LEU A 271 2.14 -2.41 3.92
C LEU A 271 1.76 -3.31 5.09
N VAL A 272 2.77 -3.83 5.79
CA VAL A 272 2.54 -4.79 6.89
C VAL A 272 1.98 -4.10 8.13
N PHE A 273 1.18 -4.81 8.91
CA PHE A 273 0.52 -4.21 10.05
C PHE A 273 1.50 -3.99 11.22
N PRO A 274 1.61 -2.77 11.79
CA PRO A 274 2.57 -2.51 12.85
C PRO A 274 2.31 -3.35 14.12
N VAL A 275 3.38 -3.83 14.76
CA VAL A 275 3.30 -4.73 15.92
C VAL A 275 2.52 -4.13 17.12
N PRO A 276 2.75 -2.89 17.57
CA PRO A 276 2.02 -2.35 18.73
C PRO A 276 0.48 -2.35 18.59
N PRO A 277 -0.13 -1.81 17.51
CA PRO A 277 -1.57 -1.93 17.33
C PRO A 277 -2.03 -3.38 17.09
N ALA A 278 -1.20 -4.25 16.52
CA ALA A 278 -1.52 -5.67 16.37
C ALA A 278 -1.67 -6.39 17.73
N ILE A 279 -0.84 -6.07 18.72
CA ILE A 279 -0.94 -6.60 20.10
C ILE A 279 -2.27 -6.17 20.74
N LEU A 280 -2.66 -4.90 20.57
CA LEU A 280 -3.94 -4.38 21.06
C LEU A 280 -5.11 -5.15 20.45
N LEU A 281 -5.12 -5.31 19.11
CA LEU A 281 -6.16 -6.08 18.42
C LEU A 281 -6.17 -7.55 18.85
N THR A 282 -5.01 -8.17 19.07
CA THR A 282 -4.91 -9.54 19.57
C THR A 282 -5.60 -9.70 20.92
N THR A 283 -5.47 -8.70 21.80
CA THR A 283 -6.12 -8.70 23.13
C THR A 283 -7.64 -8.60 23.00
N ILE A 284 -8.13 -7.82 22.04
CA ILE A 284 -9.55 -7.66 21.75
C ILE A 284 -10.12 -8.97 21.16
N PHE A 285 -9.46 -9.55 20.15
CA PHE A 285 -9.91 -10.78 19.51
C PHE A 285 -9.77 -12.02 20.40
N TYR A 286 -8.90 -11.98 21.41
CA TYR A 286 -8.82 -13.06 22.39
C TYR A 286 -10.10 -13.20 23.22
N GLN A 287 -10.85 -12.12 23.48
CA GLN A 287 -12.07 -12.18 24.30
C GLN A 287 -13.12 -13.16 23.75
N PRO A 288 -13.58 -13.06 22.49
CA PRO A 288 -14.51 -14.07 21.96
C PRO A 288 -13.90 -15.46 21.89
N ILE A 289 -12.60 -15.58 21.58
CA ILE A 289 -11.91 -16.89 21.55
C ILE A 289 -11.96 -17.57 22.92
N TYR A 290 -11.73 -16.81 23.99
CA TYR A 290 -11.77 -17.29 25.38
C TYR A 290 -13.12 -17.91 25.76
N TYR A 291 -14.22 -17.34 25.30
CA TYR A 291 -15.57 -17.84 25.63
C TYR A 291 -16.06 -18.98 24.71
N ILE A 292 -15.50 -19.11 23.51
CA ILE A 292 -16.00 -20.06 22.51
C ILE A 292 -15.22 -21.38 22.52
N PHE A 293 -13.91 -21.35 22.78
CA PHE A 293 -13.04 -22.51 22.60
C PHE A 293 -12.53 -23.08 23.93
N PRO A 294 -12.43 -24.40 24.08
CA PRO A 294 -11.96 -25.04 25.31
C PRO A 294 -10.47 -24.78 25.59
N TYR A 295 -9.66 -24.68 24.53
CA TYR A 295 -8.24 -24.32 24.61
C TYR A 295 -8.01 -23.01 23.84
N PRO A 296 -8.43 -21.86 24.41
CA PRO A 296 -8.48 -20.60 23.69
C PRO A 296 -7.10 -20.05 23.35
N ARG A 297 -6.08 -20.34 24.17
CA ARG A 297 -4.70 -19.88 23.91
C ARG A 297 -4.05 -20.61 22.73
N LEU A 298 -4.32 -21.91 22.56
CA LEU A 298 -3.92 -22.66 21.36
C LEU A 298 -4.67 -22.16 20.13
N THR A 299 -5.97 -21.91 20.26
CA THR A 299 -6.77 -21.36 19.16
C THR A 299 -6.29 -19.96 18.74
N LEU A 300 -5.96 -19.10 19.72
CA LEU A 300 -5.35 -17.80 19.48
C LEU A 300 -4.01 -17.93 18.76
N ALA A 301 -3.13 -18.83 19.22
CA ALA A 301 -1.85 -19.08 18.57
C ALA A 301 -2.02 -19.52 17.12
N GLY A 302 -3.01 -20.38 16.84
CA GLY A 302 -3.42 -20.73 15.48
C GLY A 302 -3.85 -19.51 14.65
N GLY A 303 -4.69 -18.65 15.22
CA GLY A 303 -5.12 -17.41 14.58
C GLY A 303 -3.96 -16.46 14.26
N LEU A 304 -3.00 -16.34 15.18
CA LEU A 304 -1.78 -15.55 14.98
C LEU A 304 -0.85 -16.15 13.91
N ILE A 305 -0.78 -17.48 13.79
CA ILE A 305 -0.11 -18.16 12.67
C ILE A 305 -0.79 -17.78 11.35
N GLY A 306 -2.13 -17.83 11.31
CA GLY A 306 -2.91 -17.39 10.15
C GLY A 306 -2.60 -15.93 9.77
N TYR A 307 -2.61 -15.02 10.75
CA TYR A 307 -2.25 -13.62 10.58
C TYR A 307 -0.85 -13.43 10.00
N LEU A 308 0.14 -14.12 10.58
CA LEU A 308 1.52 -14.01 10.11
C LEU A 308 1.64 -14.47 8.65
N ILE A 309 1.00 -15.60 8.30
CA ILE A 309 0.98 -16.10 6.92
C ILE A 309 0.31 -15.08 5.99
N TYR A 310 -0.83 -14.53 6.38
CA TYR A 310 -1.54 -13.50 5.63
C TYR A 310 -0.65 -12.28 5.35
N ASP A 311 -0.01 -11.72 6.38
CA ASP A 311 0.75 -10.47 6.24
C ASP A 311 1.99 -10.69 5.36
N MET A 312 2.61 -11.86 5.47
CA MET A 312 3.74 -12.25 4.61
C MET A 312 3.31 -12.55 3.17
N ILE A 313 2.16 -13.18 2.95
CA ILE A 313 1.57 -13.33 1.62
C ILE A 313 1.32 -11.93 1.05
N HIS A 314 0.64 -11.05 1.78
CA HIS A 314 0.31 -9.71 1.35
C HIS A 314 1.55 -8.94 0.87
N TYR A 315 2.61 -8.95 1.70
CA TYR A 315 3.88 -8.33 1.35
C TYR A 315 4.50 -8.96 0.10
N TYR A 316 4.49 -10.29 0.00
CA TYR A 316 5.01 -11.01 -1.16
C TYR A 316 4.19 -10.77 -2.44
N LEU A 317 2.88 -10.52 -2.36
CA LEU A 317 2.07 -10.16 -3.52
C LEU A 317 2.49 -8.81 -4.10
N HIS A 318 2.93 -7.87 -3.25
CA HIS A 318 3.42 -6.57 -3.71
C HIS A 318 4.86 -6.60 -4.22
N TYR A 319 5.77 -7.26 -3.49
CA TYR A 319 7.22 -7.18 -3.74
C TYR A 319 7.86 -8.45 -4.32
N GLY A 320 7.16 -9.58 -4.28
CA GLY A 320 7.62 -10.85 -4.84
C GLY A 320 7.33 -10.99 -6.34
N SER A 321 7.94 -11.99 -6.98
CA SER A 321 7.71 -12.34 -8.39
C SER A 321 7.31 -13.82 -8.50
N PRO A 322 6.08 -14.20 -8.09
CA PRO A 322 5.62 -15.58 -8.17
C PRO A 322 5.57 -16.07 -9.62
N ALA A 323 5.91 -17.34 -9.85
CA ALA A 323 5.85 -17.98 -11.15
C ALA A 323 4.76 -19.07 -11.16
N GLY A 324 3.55 -18.70 -11.59
CA GLY A 324 2.41 -19.62 -11.64
C GLY A 324 1.86 -20.04 -10.26
N GLY A 325 0.84 -20.90 -10.27
CA GLY A 325 0.20 -21.43 -9.07
C GLY A 325 -0.64 -20.41 -8.28
N HIS A 326 -0.83 -20.70 -6.99
CA HIS A 326 -1.70 -19.94 -6.10
C HIS A 326 -1.23 -18.50 -5.89
N LEU A 327 0.02 -18.28 -5.48
CA LEU A 327 0.56 -16.93 -5.22
C LEU A 327 0.59 -16.07 -6.49
N TYR A 328 0.76 -16.66 -7.67
CA TYR A 328 0.64 -15.96 -8.94
C TYR A 328 -0.80 -15.50 -9.21
N HIS A 329 -1.76 -16.39 -8.97
CA HIS A 329 -3.18 -16.05 -9.06
C HIS A 329 -3.52 -14.92 -8.08
N MET A 330 -3.14 -15.06 -6.80
CA MET A 330 -3.40 -14.06 -5.77
C MET A 330 -2.70 -12.74 -6.04
N LYS A 331 -1.47 -12.72 -6.59
CA LYS A 331 -0.80 -11.46 -6.97
C LYS A 331 -1.62 -10.71 -8.02
N ARG A 332 -2.08 -11.41 -9.05
CA ARG A 332 -2.94 -10.82 -10.09
C ARG A 332 -4.29 -10.38 -9.54
N TYR A 333 -4.86 -11.17 -8.64
CA TYR A 333 -6.14 -10.90 -7.98
C TYR A 333 -6.05 -9.63 -7.14
N HIS A 334 -5.05 -9.55 -6.26
CA HIS A 334 -4.81 -8.42 -5.38
C HIS A 334 -4.40 -7.14 -6.12
N TYR A 335 -3.60 -7.25 -7.18
CA TYR A 335 -3.33 -6.09 -8.04
C TYR A 335 -4.61 -5.60 -8.74
N SER A 336 -5.49 -6.50 -9.14
CA SER A 336 -6.79 -6.10 -9.69
C SER A 336 -7.63 -5.38 -8.64
N HIS A 337 -7.58 -5.79 -7.37
CA HIS A 337 -8.22 -5.09 -6.26
C HIS A 337 -7.66 -3.66 -6.10
N HIS A 338 -6.33 -3.50 -6.06
CA HIS A 338 -5.70 -2.18 -5.90
C HIS A 338 -5.94 -1.20 -7.05
N PHE A 339 -5.89 -1.68 -8.30
CA PHE A 339 -5.79 -0.80 -9.47
C PHE A 339 -7.06 -0.75 -10.35
N ILE A 340 -8.04 -1.62 -10.09
CA ILE A 340 -9.25 -1.77 -10.94
C ILE A 340 -10.54 -1.88 -10.12
N HIS A 341 -10.59 -2.79 -9.14
CA HIS A 341 -11.82 -3.18 -8.43
C HIS A 341 -11.64 -3.07 -6.91
N HIS A 342 -11.60 -1.84 -6.39
CA HIS A 342 -11.37 -1.56 -4.95
C HIS A 342 -12.50 -2.11 -4.05
N ASP A 343 -13.69 -2.35 -4.61
CA ASP A 343 -14.88 -2.87 -3.92
C ASP A 343 -15.09 -4.39 -4.07
N GLN A 344 -14.07 -5.11 -4.57
CA GLN A 344 -14.07 -6.57 -4.75
C GLN A 344 -12.72 -7.16 -4.39
N GLY A 345 -12.64 -8.47 -4.19
CA GLY A 345 -11.38 -9.17 -3.99
C GLY A 345 -10.74 -8.90 -2.63
N TYR A 346 -11.50 -9.07 -1.56
CA TYR A 346 -11.06 -8.82 -0.20
C TYR A 346 -10.20 -9.97 0.36
N GLY A 347 -10.22 -11.15 -0.25
CA GLY A 347 -9.32 -12.24 0.12
C GLY A 347 -7.90 -12.01 -0.39
N ILE A 348 -6.92 -11.95 0.51
CA ILE A 348 -5.49 -11.82 0.20
C ILE A 348 -4.83 -13.19 0.19
N SER A 349 -5.11 -14.01 1.20
CA SER A 349 -4.59 -15.38 1.31
C SER A 349 -5.28 -16.32 0.32
N SER A 350 -6.58 -16.13 0.06
CA SER A 350 -7.35 -16.91 -0.93
C SER A 350 -8.65 -16.20 -1.34
N ASP A 351 -9.21 -16.54 -2.51
CA ASP A 351 -10.49 -16.01 -3.01
C ASP A 351 -11.73 -16.81 -2.51
N VAL A 352 -11.58 -17.68 -1.51
CA VAL A 352 -12.65 -18.59 -1.04
C VAL A 352 -13.82 -17.80 -0.45
N TRP A 353 -13.54 -16.86 0.46
CA TRP A 353 -14.59 -16.04 1.07
C TRP A 353 -15.22 -15.07 0.07
N ASP A 354 -14.44 -14.55 -0.88
CA ASP A 354 -14.99 -13.74 -1.97
C ASP A 354 -15.99 -14.52 -2.84
N LYS A 355 -15.71 -15.79 -3.14
CA LYS A 355 -16.65 -16.67 -3.85
C LYS A 355 -17.93 -16.87 -3.04
N LEU A 356 -17.79 -17.14 -1.75
CA LEU A 356 -18.93 -17.42 -0.88
C LEU A 356 -19.84 -16.20 -0.69
N PHE A 357 -19.25 -15.01 -0.55
CA PHE A 357 -19.96 -13.77 -0.25
C PHE A 357 -20.19 -12.86 -1.47
N GLY A 358 -19.89 -13.34 -2.69
CA GLY A 358 -20.22 -12.66 -3.94
C GLY A 358 -19.36 -11.43 -4.27
N THR A 359 -18.12 -11.37 -3.79
CA THR A 359 -17.18 -10.24 -3.99
C THR A 359 -15.98 -10.63 -4.85
N ARG A 360 -16.11 -11.70 -5.65
CA ARG A 360 -15.00 -12.27 -6.42
C ARG A 360 -14.63 -11.45 -7.64
N ILE A 361 -13.33 -11.17 -7.82
CA ILE A 361 -12.79 -10.59 -9.06
C ILE A 361 -12.62 -11.66 -10.14
N MET A 362 -13.19 -11.41 -11.33
CA MET A 362 -13.03 -12.27 -12.50
C MET A 362 -11.78 -11.90 -13.29
N LEU A 363 -10.67 -12.60 -13.02
CA LEU A 363 -9.42 -12.35 -13.73
C LEU A 363 -9.47 -12.80 -15.20
N ARG A 364 -9.03 -11.91 -16.12
CA ARG A 364 -8.85 -12.25 -17.53
C ARG A 364 -7.86 -13.39 -17.73
N LYS A 365 -8.15 -14.35 -18.60
CA LYS A 365 -7.16 -15.37 -19.01
C LYS A 365 -6.04 -14.71 -19.83
N LEU A 366 -4.80 -14.93 -19.42
CA LEU A 366 -3.63 -14.40 -20.14
C LEU A 366 -3.08 -15.46 -21.09
N LYS A 367 -2.57 -15.02 -22.25
CA LYS A 367 -1.87 -15.88 -23.21
C LYS A 367 -0.45 -16.25 -22.75
N TYR A 368 0.10 -15.49 -21.81
CA TYR A 368 1.45 -15.67 -21.26
C TYR A 368 1.47 -15.31 -19.78
N LEU A 369 2.48 -15.80 -19.05
CA LEU A 369 2.69 -15.43 -17.65
C LEU A 369 3.33 -14.05 -17.56
N LEU A 370 2.71 -13.16 -16.79
CA LEU A 370 3.33 -11.92 -16.32
C LEU A 370 4.62 -12.22 -15.54
N LYS A 371 5.64 -11.40 -15.76
CA LYS A 371 6.87 -11.38 -14.97
C LYS A 371 6.96 -10.01 -14.31
N TRP A 372 7.16 -9.96 -13.00
CA TRP A 372 7.42 -8.70 -12.27
C TRP A 372 8.93 -8.51 -12.10
#